data_AF-A0A7C4MV77-F1
#
_entry.id   AF-A0A7C4MV77-F1
#
_cell.length_a   1.000
_cell.length_b   1.000
_cell.length_c   1.000
_cell.angle_alpha   90.00
_cell.angle_beta   90.00
_cell.angle_gamma   90.00
#
_symmetry.space_group_name_H-M   'P 1'
#
loop_
_entity.id
_entity.type
_entity.pdbx_description
1 polymer ?
#
loop_
_entity_poly.entity_id
_entity_poly.type
_entity_poly.pdbx_seq_one_letter_code
_entity_poly.pdbx_strand_id
1 'polypeptide(L)'
;DLYIEQCGAADRVPHYDTGAPNLHRLGDWASRPADPFNDFEPVDSSAAAIAAQGLLRFGRRTKTKKYWQAGLTVLQTLLDEPYLSTSPKHEGLLLHSVYHWPNRWDYVPRGARTPRGESSLWGDYHLREVALYVQRIATGKPYLKFFR
;
A
#
# COMPACT_ATOMS: atom_id res chain seq x y z
N ASP A 1 4.51 -14.47 9.81
CA ASP A 1 3.32 -13.87 9.18
C ASP A 1 3.67 -13.41 7.78
N LEU A 2 3.03 -14.03 6.78
CA LEU A 2 3.44 -13.95 5.38
C LEU A 2 3.55 -12.50 4.88
N TYR A 3 2.56 -11.65 5.18
CA TYR A 3 2.56 -10.28 4.68
C TYR A 3 3.74 -9.47 5.24
N ILE A 4 3.97 -9.58 6.55
CA ILE A 4 5.01 -8.83 7.27
C ILE A 4 6.42 -9.33 6.92
N GLU A 5 6.57 -10.63 6.70
CA GLU A 5 7.89 -11.28 6.59
C GLU A 5 8.31 -11.55 5.14
N GLN A 6 7.36 -11.63 4.20
CA GLN A 6 7.64 -12.13 2.84
C GLN A 6 6.98 -11.32 1.72
N CYS A 7 5.87 -10.60 1.96
CA CYS A 7 5.18 -9.87 0.88
C CYS A 7 5.63 -8.41 0.73
N GLY A 8 5.75 -7.69 1.85
CA GLY A 8 6.12 -6.27 1.84
C GLY A 8 7.63 -6.07 1.76
N ALA A 9 8.05 -4.98 1.11
CA ALA A 9 9.41 -4.47 1.23
C ALA A 9 9.67 -3.91 2.65
N ALA A 10 10.80 -3.26 2.91
CA ALA A 10 11.12 -2.79 4.27
C ALA A 10 10.12 -1.77 4.82
N ASP A 11 9.51 -0.97 3.94
CA ASP A 11 8.44 0.00 4.20
C ASP A 11 7.03 -0.63 4.24
N ARG A 12 6.98 -1.95 4.02
CA ARG A 12 5.79 -2.82 4.00
C ARG A 12 4.86 -2.61 2.80
N VAL A 13 5.29 -1.90 1.76
CA VAL A 13 4.55 -1.88 0.49
C VAL A 13 4.92 -3.12 -0.33
N PRO A 14 3.95 -3.94 -0.78
CA PRO A 14 4.22 -5.13 -1.56
C PRO A 14 4.40 -4.80 -3.04
N HIS A 15 5.09 -5.69 -3.74
CA HIS A 15 4.95 -5.80 -5.20
C HIS A 15 3.57 -6.36 -5.55
N TYR A 16 3.10 -6.13 -6.78
CA TYR A 16 1.76 -6.57 -7.21
C TYR A 16 1.53 -8.08 -7.02
N ASP A 17 2.59 -8.88 -7.05
CA ASP A 17 2.61 -10.31 -6.75
C ASP A 17 3.86 -10.66 -5.92
N THR A 18 3.68 -11.42 -4.84
CA THR A 18 4.80 -11.88 -3.98
C THR A 18 5.71 -12.88 -4.70
N GLY A 19 5.19 -13.57 -5.73
CA GLY A 19 5.90 -14.47 -6.62
C GLY A 19 6.14 -13.87 -8.02
N ALA A 20 6.15 -12.53 -8.15
CA ALA A 20 6.34 -11.88 -9.44
C ALA A 20 7.61 -12.39 -10.18
N PRO A 21 7.52 -12.69 -11.49
CA PRO A 21 8.55 -13.44 -12.20
C PRO A 21 9.91 -12.72 -12.26
N ASN A 22 9.93 -11.38 -12.30
CA ASN A 22 11.15 -10.58 -12.37
C ASN A 22 11.58 -10.00 -11.01
N LEU A 23 10.94 -10.40 -9.91
CA LEU A 23 11.27 -9.87 -8.58
C LEU A 23 12.74 -10.13 -8.20
N HIS A 24 13.28 -11.29 -8.61
CA HIS A 24 14.69 -11.65 -8.44
C HIS A 24 15.67 -10.65 -9.08
N ARG A 25 15.25 -9.90 -10.12
CA ARG A 25 16.08 -8.90 -10.79
C ARG A 25 16.26 -7.63 -9.96
N LEU A 26 15.43 -7.42 -8.94
CA LEU A 26 15.57 -6.34 -7.98
C LEU A 26 16.64 -6.63 -6.91
N GLY A 27 17.18 -7.85 -6.85
CA GLY A 27 18.15 -8.25 -5.83
C GLY A 27 17.50 -8.35 -4.44
N ASP A 28 18.16 -7.81 -3.42
CA ASP A 28 17.64 -7.80 -2.04
C ASP A 28 16.59 -6.68 -1.86
N TRP A 29 15.45 -6.85 -2.53
CA TRP A 29 14.35 -5.89 -2.52
C TRP A 29 13.64 -5.83 -1.16
N ALA A 30 13.64 -6.93 -0.40
CA ALA A 30 12.92 -7.04 0.88
C ALA A 30 13.58 -6.23 2.01
N SER A 31 14.90 -5.96 1.93
CA SER A 31 15.64 -5.22 2.95
C SER A 31 15.60 -3.69 2.78
N ARG A 32 15.00 -3.19 1.71
CA ARG A 32 14.89 -1.76 1.40
C ARG A 32 13.43 -1.33 1.14
N PRO A 33 13.11 -0.03 1.22
CA PRO A 33 11.79 0.46 0.81
C PRO A 33 11.45 0.04 -0.62
N ALA A 34 10.17 -0.15 -0.90
CA ALA A 34 9.73 -0.45 -2.25
C ALA A 34 10.03 0.76 -3.16
N ASP A 35 10.42 0.49 -4.40
CA ASP A 35 10.68 1.53 -5.39
C ASP A 35 9.61 1.45 -6.49
N PRO A 36 8.59 2.33 -6.49
CA PRO A 36 7.57 2.35 -7.53
C PRO A 36 8.10 2.71 -8.93
N PHE A 37 9.35 3.16 -9.04
CA PHE A 37 9.96 3.61 -10.28
C PHE A 37 10.95 2.61 -10.89
N ASN A 38 11.10 1.42 -10.29
CA ASN A 38 11.97 0.37 -10.78
C ASN A 38 11.54 -0.17 -12.16
N ASP A 39 12.43 -0.93 -12.80
CA ASP A 39 12.29 -1.37 -14.19
C ASP A 39 11.76 -2.81 -14.38
N PHE A 40 11.50 -3.52 -13.28
CA PHE A 40 11.27 -4.97 -13.32
C PHE A 40 9.87 -5.39 -12.88
N GLU A 41 9.38 -4.94 -11.72
CA GLU A 41 8.05 -5.31 -11.23
C GLU A 41 7.36 -4.12 -10.54
N PRO A 42 6.08 -3.85 -10.83
CA PRO A 42 5.37 -2.77 -10.18
C PRO A 42 5.02 -3.11 -8.73
N VAL A 43 4.94 -2.05 -7.92
CA VAL A 43 4.35 -2.11 -6.57
C VAL A 43 2.83 -2.09 -6.67
N ASP A 44 2.11 -2.56 -5.65
CA ASP A 44 0.67 -2.30 -5.51
C ASP A 44 0.38 -1.67 -4.15
N SER A 45 0.23 -0.35 -4.16
CA SER A 45 -0.09 0.42 -2.97
C SER A 45 -1.53 0.16 -2.47
N SER A 46 -2.44 -0.26 -3.35
CA SER A 46 -3.82 -0.56 -2.97
C SER A 46 -3.90 -1.80 -2.08
N ALA A 47 -3.12 -2.85 -2.39
CA ALA A 47 -2.93 -4.00 -1.51
C ALA A 47 -2.30 -3.60 -0.16
N ALA A 48 -1.36 -2.65 -0.15
CA ALA A 48 -0.78 -2.13 1.09
C ALA A 48 -1.85 -1.45 1.97
N ALA A 49 -2.70 -0.59 1.41
CA ALA A 49 -3.77 0.08 2.14
C ALA A 49 -4.77 -0.91 2.76
N ILE A 50 -5.16 -1.95 1.99
CA ILE A 50 -6.03 -3.03 2.47
C ILE A 50 -5.36 -3.80 3.62
N ALA A 51 -4.09 -4.15 3.47
CA ALA A 51 -3.34 -4.86 4.50
C ALA A 51 -3.19 -4.02 5.78
N ALA A 52 -2.94 -2.71 5.67
CA ALA A 52 -2.87 -1.80 6.82
C ALA A 52 -4.16 -1.82 7.65
N GLN A 53 -5.34 -1.80 7.00
CA GLN A 53 -6.62 -1.93 7.69
C GLN A 53 -6.73 -3.24 8.48
N GLY A 54 -6.35 -4.36 7.86
CA GLY A 54 -6.38 -5.69 8.49
C GLY A 54 -5.41 -5.77 9.66
N LEU A 55 -4.16 -5.37 9.47
CA LEU A 55 -3.09 -5.36 10.46
C LEU A 55 -3.46 -4.53 11.70
N LEU A 56 -3.94 -3.31 11.51
CA LEU A 56 -4.29 -2.43 12.62
C LEU A 56 -5.48 -2.97 13.42
N ARG A 57 -6.52 -3.45 12.74
CA ARG A 57 -7.70 -4.03 13.39
C ARG A 57 -7.36 -5.31 14.13
N PHE A 58 -6.60 -6.21 13.50
CA PHE A 58 -6.19 -7.47 14.09
C PHE A 58 -5.24 -7.24 15.27
N GLY A 59 -4.23 -6.37 15.11
CA GLY A 59 -3.31 -5.98 16.17
C GLY A 59 -4.04 -5.38 17.38
N ARG A 60 -5.02 -4.50 17.14
CA ARG A 60 -5.83 -3.93 18.22
C ARG A 60 -6.72 -4.98 18.89
N ARG A 61 -7.37 -5.85 18.13
CA ARG A 61 -8.27 -6.90 18.66
C ARG A 61 -7.53 -7.96 19.49
N THR A 62 -6.31 -8.29 19.09
CA THR A 62 -5.45 -9.28 19.76
C THR A 62 -4.47 -8.66 20.75
N LYS A 63 -4.41 -7.32 20.84
CA LYS A 63 -3.42 -6.55 21.61
C LYS A 63 -1.96 -6.88 21.20
N THR A 64 -1.76 -7.24 19.94
CA THR A 64 -0.44 -7.61 19.40
C THR A 64 0.27 -6.40 18.81
N LYS A 65 1.35 -5.96 19.45
CA LYS A 65 2.15 -4.80 19.03
C LYS A 65 2.75 -4.96 17.63
N LYS A 66 3.17 -6.18 17.25
CA LYS A 66 3.77 -6.46 15.93
C LYS A 66 2.84 -6.05 14.78
N TYR A 67 1.58 -6.46 14.82
CA TYR A 67 0.59 -6.12 13.79
C TYR A 67 0.22 -4.65 13.80
N TRP A 68 0.06 -4.07 14.99
CA TRP A 68 -0.23 -2.65 15.14
C TRP A 68 0.89 -1.78 14.52
N GLN A 69 2.14 -2.07 14.87
CA GLN A 69 3.28 -1.32 14.36
C GLN A 69 3.46 -1.53 12.85
N ALA A 70 3.29 -2.75 12.35
CA ALA A 70 3.34 -3.04 10.92
C ALA A 70 2.30 -2.21 10.13
N GLY A 71 1.06 -2.17 10.61
CA GLY A 71 0.00 -1.39 9.95
C GLY A 71 0.24 0.13 10.01
N LEU A 72 0.81 0.65 11.12
CA LEU A 72 1.18 2.06 11.22
C LEU A 72 2.36 2.40 10.29
N THR A 73 3.33 1.50 10.13
CA THR A 73 4.44 1.67 9.19
C THR A 73 3.92 1.75 7.75
N VAL A 74 3.03 0.84 7.33
CA VAL A 74 2.41 0.94 6.00
C VAL A 74 1.70 2.28 5.83
N LEU A 75 0.84 2.66 6.79
CA LEU A 75 0.08 3.90 6.69
C LEU A 75 0.98 5.13 6.61
N GLN A 76 2.07 5.16 7.39
CA GLN A 76 3.05 6.24 7.32
C GLN A 76 3.63 6.35 5.91
N THR A 77 4.10 5.23 5.33
CA THR A 77 4.63 5.18 3.96
C THR A 77 3.62 5.69 2.93
N LEU A 78 2.36 5.27 3.02
CA LEU A 78 1.34 5.63 2.03
C LEU A 78 0.84 7.08 2.15
N LEU A 79 1.07 7.76 3.28
CA LEU A 79 0.72 9.16 3.49
C LEU A 79 1.83 10.14 3.07
N ASP A 80 2.96 9.62 2.58
CA ASP A 80 4.07 10.42 2.04
C ASP A 80 4.18 10.22 0.51
N GLU A 81 4.88 11.14 -0.15
CA GLU A 81 5.30 10.96 -1.54
C GLU A 81 6.31 9.79 -1.63
N PRO A 82 6.27 8.98 -2.71
CA PRO A 82 5.51 9.17 -3.95
C PRO A 82 4.11 8.53 -3.95
N TYR A 83 3.65 7.96 -2.84
CA TYR A 83 2.37 7.24 -2.78
C TYR A 83 1.17 8.17 -2.65
N LEU A 84 1.25 9.18 -1.78
CA LEU A 84 0.19 10.17 -1.66
C LEU A 84 0.28 11.17 -2.83
N SER A 85 -0.79 11.28 -3.60
CA SER A 85 -0.90 12.29 -4.65
C SER A 85 -1.01 13.70 -4.04
N THR A 86 -0.06 14.56 -4.38
CA THR A 86 -0.07 16.01 -4.07
C THR A 86 -0.42 16.86 -5.30
N SER A 87 -0.55 16.24 -6.47
CA SER A 87 -0.79 16.92 -7.74
C SER A 87 -2.25 17.35 -7.88
N PRO A 88 -2.53 18.65 -8.13
CA PRO A 88 -3.90 19.11 -8.37
C PRO A 88 -4.48 18.63 -9.72
N LYS A 89 -3.65 18.01 -10.57
CA LYS A 89 -4.06 17.45 -11.87
C LYS A 89 -4.41 15.97 -11.80
N HIS A 90 -4.20 15.32 -10.66
CA HIS A 90 -4.48 13.92 -10.46
C HIS A 90 -5.71 13.77 -9.55
N GLU A 91 -6.72 13.03 -10.00
CA GLU A 91 -8.01 12.95 -9.29
C GLU A 91 -8.02 11.88 -8.18
N GLY A 92 -7.08 10.93 -8.22
CA GLY A 92 -6.91 9.91 -7.19
C GLY A 92 -5.99 10.35 -6.05
N LEU A 93 -6.20 9.78 -4.86
CA LEU A 93 -5.43 10.03 -3.63
C LEU A 93 -4.18 9.17 -3.53
N LEU A 94 -4.32 7.86 -3.73
CA LEU A 94 -3.26 6.88 -3.59
C LEU A 94 -2.74 6.47 -4.97
N LEU A 95 -1.46 6.73 -5.23
CA LEU A 95 -0.77 6.40 -6.47
C LEU A 95 -0.12 5.01 -6.40
N HIS A 96 0.24 4.50 -7.57
CA HIS A 96 0.93 3.21 -7.75
C HIS A 96 0.05 2.01 -7.36
N SER A 97 -1.24 2.11 -7.68
CA SER A 97 -2.14 0.95 -7.72
C SER A 97 -1.88 0.15 -8.99
N VAL A 98 -1.96 -1.18 -8.89
CA VAL A 98 -1.95 -2.09 -10.05
C VAL A 98 -3.28 -2.83 -10.09
N TYR A 99 -3.99 -2.70 -11.20
CA TYR A 99 -5.23 -3.40 -11.47
C TYR A 99 -4.99 -4.77 -12.11
N HIS A 100 -4.24 -4.84 -13.22
CA HIS A 100 -4.09 -6.12 -13.93
C HIS A 100 -2.81 -6.20 -14.79
N TRP A 101 -1.66 -6.28 -14.14
CA TRP A 101 -0.37 -6.31 -14.83
C TRP A 101 -0.19 -7.47 -15.81
N PRO A 102 -0.62 -8.72 -15.54
CA PRO A 102 -0.46 -9.82 -16.49
C PRO A 102 -1.14 -9.60 -17.85
N ASN A 103 -2.25 -8.86 -17.88
CA ASN A 103 -2.97 -8.50 -19.12
C ASN A 103 -2.54 -7.12 -19.67
N ARG A 104 -1.61 -6.42 -18.98
CA ARG A 104 -1.10 -5.10 -19.34
C ARG A 104 -2.20 -4.04 -19.51
N TRP A 105 -3.16 -4.03 -18.59
CA TRP A 105 -4.22 -3.02 -18.59
C TRP A 105 -3.80 -1.71 -17.93
N ASP A 106 -2.79 -1.77 -17.08
CA ASP A 106 -2.28 -0.63 -16.33
C ASP A 106 -1.46 0.31 -17.21
N TYR A 107 -1.58 1.62 -16.96
CA TYR A 107 -0.85 2.65 -17.65
C TYR A 107 0.65 2.58 -17.36
N VAL A 108 1.45 2.52 -18.42
CA VAL A 108 2.90 2.62 -18.37
C VAL A 108 3.30 3.98 -18.94
N PRO A 109 3.84 4.91 -18.12
CA PRO A 109 4.32 6.20 -18.60
C PRO A 109 5.39 6.04 -19.70
N ARG A 110 5.46 7.01 -20.62
CA ARG A 110 6.45 7.00 -21.69
C ARG A 110 7.88 6.91 -21.12
N GLY A 111 8.63 5.91 -21.55
CA GLY A 111 10.01 5.66 -21.11
C GLY A 111 10.13 4.75 -19.89
N ALA A 112 9.04 4.44 -19.19
CA ALA A 112 9.01 3.44 -18.12
C ALA A 112 8.90 2.02 -18.69
N ARG A 113 9.29 1.03 -17.88
CA ARG A 113 9.14 -0.41 -18.19
C ARG A 113 8.00 -1.09 -17.44
N THR A 114 7.54 -0.48 -16.36
CA THR A 114 6.55 -0.99 -15.41
C THR A 114 5.44 0.06 -15.21
N PRO A 115 4.19 -0.36 -14.92
CA PRO A 115 3.11 0.57 -14.66
C PRO A 115 3.35 1.33 -13.36
N ARG A 116 3.01 2.62 -13.36
CA ARG A 116 3.19 3.49 -12.20
C ARG A 116 2.36 4.76 -12.33
N GLY A 117 1.99 5.35 -11.20
CA GLY A 117 1.32 6.64 -11.12
C GLY A 117 -0.19 6.60 -11.29
N GLU A 118 -0.80 5.44 -11.55
CA GLU A 118 -2.26 5.30 -11.50
C GLU A 118 -2.76 5.15 -10.07
N SER A 119 -4.00 5.59 -9.86
CA SER A 119 -4.79 5.32 -8.67
C SER A 119 -5.90 4.32 -8.99
N SER A 120 -6.54 3.80 -7.95
CA SER A 120 -7.74 3.00 -8.05
C SER A 120 -8.76 3.45 -7.01
N LEU A 121 -10.05 3.35 -7.36
CA LEU A 121 -11.14 3.70 -6.44
C LEU A 121 -11.08 2.92 -5.12
N TRP A 122 -10.70 1.64 -5.17
CA TRP A 122 -10.54 0.84 -3.96
C TRP A 122 -9.31 1.29 -3.15
N GLY A 123 -8.18 1.59 -3.80
CA GLY A 123 -6.99 2.10 -3.13
C GLY A 123 -7.27 3.38 -2.37
N ASP A 124 -7.93 4.34 -3.02
CA ASP A 124 -8.33 5.61 -2.41
C ASP A 124 -9.30 5.42 -1.24
N TYR A 125 -10.31 4.56 -1.41
CA TYR A 125 -11.24 4.21 -0.34
C TYR A 125 -10.50 3.63 0.87
N HIS A 126 -9.62 2.65 0.65
CA HIS A 126 -8.90 1.96 1.72
C HIS A 126 -7.91 2.88 2.43
N LEU A 127 -7.17 3.73 1.69
CA LEU A 127 -6.29 4.75 2.27
C LEU A 127 -7.08 5.73 3.15
N ARG A 128 -8.18 6.27 2.62
CA ARG A 128 -9.01 7.25 3.34
C ARG A 128 -9.64 6.65 4.59
N GLU A 129 -10.14 5.43 4.50
CA GLU A 129 -10.74 4.73 5.63
C GLU A 129 -9.70 4.44 6.72
N VAL A 130 -8.52 3.92 6.37
CA VAL A 130 -7.51 3.59 7.38
C VAL A 130 -6.95 4.84 8.05
N ALA A 131 -6.78 5.94 7.31
CA ALA A 131 -6.37 7.23 7.87
C ALA A 131 -7.42 7.76 8.85
N LEU A 132 -8.71 7.69 8.48
CA LEU A 132 -9.81 8.05 9.38
C LEU A 132 -9.87 7.14 10.62
N TYR A 133 -9.65 5.84 10.45
CA TYR A 133 -9.62 4.88 11.56
C TYR A 133 -8.53 5.22 12.58
N VAL A 134 -7.30 5.47 12.11
CA VAL A 134 -6.18 5.85 12.98
C VAL A 134 -6.41 7.22 13.62
N GLN A 135 -6.89 8.22 12.87
CA GLN A 135 -7.23 9.54 13.40
C GLN A 135 -8.25 9.43 14.54
N ARG A 136 -9.29 8.61 14.38
CA ARG A 136 -10.33 8.42 15.41
C ARG A 136 -9.76 7.78 16.68
N ILE A 137 -8.88 6.78 16.54
CA ILE A 137 -8.19 6.18 17.69
C ILE A 137 -7.32 7.23 18.39
N ALA A 138 -6.50 7.97 17.64
CA ALA A 138 -5.61 8.99 18.19
C ALA A 138 -6.38 10.11 18.91
N THR A 139 -7.62 10.39 18.50
CA THR A 139 -8.49 11.42 19.09
C THR A 139 -9.55 10.87 20.05
N GLY A 140 -9.46 9.59 20.44
CA GLY A 140 -10.41 8.98 21.38
C GLY A 140 -11.85 8.85 20.87
N LYS A 141 -12.08 8.98 19.55
CA LYS A 141 -13.40 8.85 18.92
C LYS A 141 -13.81 7.37 18.78
N PRO A 142 -15.12 7.05 18.80
CA PRO A 142 -15.59 5.68 18.69
C PRO A 142 -15.27 5.08 17.31
N TYR A 143 -15.24 3.75 17.19
CA TYR A 143 -15.08 3.08 15.89
C TYR A 143 -16.17 3.52 14.91
N LEU A 144 -15.80 3.81 13.66
CA LEU A 144 -16.77 4.17 12.63
C LEU A 144 -17.53 2.91 12.21
N LYS A 145 -18.84 2.93 12.39
CA LYS A 145 -19.76 1.87 11.98
C LYS A 145 -21.00 2.49 11.36
N PHE A 146 -21.54 1.84 10.33
CA PHE A 146 -22.74 2.29 9.66
C PHE A 146 -23.98 2.16 10.55
N PHE A 147 -24.06 1.07 11.32
CA PHE A 147 -25.16 0.78 12.23
C PHE A 147 -24.83 1.15 13.67
N ARG A 148 -25.85 1.44 14.48
CA ARG A 148 -25.71 1.72 15.91
C ARG A 148 -25.80 0.44 16.73
#